data_AF-A0A382EFM3-F1
#
_entry.id   AF-A0A382EFM3-F1
#
_cell.length_a   1.000
_cell.length_b   1.000
_cell.length_c   1.000
_cell.angle_alpha   90.00
_cell.angle_beta   90.00
_cell.angle_gamma   90.00
#
_symmetry.space_group_name_H-M   'P 1'
#
loop_
_entity.id
_entity.type
_entity.pdbx_description
1 polymer ?
#
loop_
_entity_poly.entity_id
_entity_poly.type
_entity_poly.pdbx_seq_one_letter_code
_entity_poly.pdbx_strand_id
1 'polypeptide(L)'
;MLAMTIQAMLKGVNRPVSIVPVYIGYENVMEVKSYLNELKGSKKKKESNLQVFSAIRKLKNYGHGYVNFGEPIALNQFLENHVPNWRDCRDAEPEKKPAWLTPAVNELANNVMTRINRAAALNGMALASLCLLSSKRQTMSEAELKQAMGDFMDLFKAVPFSDDATIPDSSAEELLRDTLKLGRFDVKEDDYGRLLSPQPKSAVYLTYYRNNILHLFAIPGLIMASIFAKKGTTKNSIFQLIAALYPLLQKELFLHLTQDEALAHTDALITALLNKGLLRQEGDELLPPDAHCKQFHSAWLLSRCMQETLQRYAVVLTILDKEKVISRSALERESKQVAERLSALYGLSSPEFYDKNVLSSFISALKENHWLDSEKDGSLKYSEECEALRADVMALIWPEMMQHLENVTLNASN
;
A
#
# COMPACT_ATOMS: atom_id res chain seq x y z
N MET A 1 -2.33 -19.63 12.02
CA MET A 1 -1.82 -19.41 13.39
C MET A 1 -2.90 -18.84 14.31
N LEU A 2 -3.48 -17.66 14.03
CA LEU A 2 -4.54 -17.05 14.87
C LEU A 2 -5.70 -18.01 15.22
N ALA A 3 -6.28 -18.67 14.21
CA ALA A 3 -7.34 -19.66 14.43
C ALA A 3 -6.90 -20.80 15.35
N MET A 4 -5.66 -21.28 15.22
CA MET A 4 -5.12 -22.34 16.08
C MET A 4 -4.95 -21.85 17.52
N THR A 5 -4.53 -20.60 17.71
CA THR A 5 -4.41 -19.97 19.03
C THR A 5 -5.76 -19.86 19.73
N ILE A 6 -6.78 -19.35 19.04
CA ILE A 6 -8.15 -19.28 19.58
C ILE A 6 -8.69 -20.69 19.90
N GLN A 7 -8.49 -21.65 19.00
CA GLN A 7 -8.89 -23.04 19.23
C GLN A 7 -8.17 -23.68 20.42
N ALA A 8 -6.88 -23.40 20.61
CA ALA A 8 -6.13 -23.88 21.76
C ALA A 8 -6.68 -23.28 23.07
N MET A 9 -7.09 -22.00 23.06
CA MET A 9 -7.76 -21.38 24.20
C MET A 9 -9.11 -22.03 24.52
N LEU A 10 -9.91 -22.34 23.50
CA LEU A 10 -11.17 -23.08 23.67
C LEU A 10 -10.95 -24.47 24.31
N LYS A 11 -9.83 -25.13 23.98
CA LYS A 11 -9.45 -26.44 24.55
C LYS A 11 -8.90 -26.38 25.98
N GLY A 12 -9.00 -25.24 26.67
CA GLY A 12 -8.72 -25.13 28.09
C GLY A 12 -7.36 -24.56 28.47
N VAL A 13 -6.68 -23.84 27.57
CA VAL A 13 -5.54 -22.98 27.99
C VAL A 13 -6.09 -21.86 28.89
N ASN A 14 -5.96 -22.05 30.20
CA ASN A 14 -6.57 -21.17 31.22
C ASN A 14 -5.72 -19.91 31.53
N ARG A 15 -4.74 -19.58 30.68
CA ARG A 15 -3.85 -18.42 30.86
C ARG A 15 -4.29 -17.29 29.94
N PRO A 16 -4.27 -16.02 30.37
CA PRO A 16 -4.48 -14.88 29.48
C PRO A 16 -3.49 -14.94 28.32
N VAL A 17 -4.00 -14.85 27.09
CA VAL A 17 -3.18 -14.80 25.87
C VAL A 17 -3.29 -13.40 25.29
N SER A 18 -2.13 -12.81 24.98
CA SER A 18 -2.05 -11.55 24.25
C SER A 18 -1.32 -11.76 22.93
N ILE A 19 -1.83 -11.15 21.88
CA ILE A 19 -1.16 -11.09 20.57
C ILE A 19 -0.47 -9.75 20.48
N VAL A 20 0.84 -9.76 20.29
CA VAL A 20 1.63 -8.53 20.13
C VAL A 20 1.88 -8.32 18.63
N PRO A 21 1.29 -7.29 18.01
CA PRO A 21 1.61 -6.89 16.65
C PRO A 21 3.05 -6.35 16.59
N VAL A 22 3.87 -6.85 15.66
CA VAL A 22 5.26 -6.42 15.51
C VAL A 22 5.52 -6.02 14.07
N TYR A 23 5.88 -4.76 13.87
CA TYR A 23 6.44 -4.29 12.60
C TYR A 23 7.94 -4.58 12.58
N ILE A 24 8.41 -5.10 11.45
CA ILE A 24 9.84 -5.28 11.21
C ILE A 24 10.19 -4.72 9.83
N GLY A 25 10.94 -3.61 9.82
CA GLY A 25 11.43 -2.95 8.63
C GLY A 25 12.92 -3.19 8.46
N TYR A 26 13.30 -3.90 7.40
CA TYR A 26 14.71 -4.15 7.07
C TYR A 26 15.16 -3.28 5.91
N GLU A 27 16.39 -2.76 5.98
CA GLU A 27 17.01 -2.07 4.85
C GLU A 27 17.66 -3.03 3.85
N ASN A 28 17.95 -4.28 4.25
CA ASN A 28 18.56 -5.27 3.38
C ASN A 28 18.10 -6.69 3.72
N VAL A 29 17.17 -7.25 2.95
CA VAL A 29 16.69 -8.63 3.11
C VAL A 29 17.37 -9.55 2.09
N MET A 30 17.87 -10.71 2.52
CA MET A 30 18.48 -11.70 1.63
C MET A 30 17.45 -12.46 0.77
N GLU A 31 16.24 -12.64 1.32
CA GLU A 31 15.19 -13.51 0.77
C GLU A 31 14.24 -12.82 -0.22
N VAL A 32 14.41 -11.52 -0.51
CA VAL A 32 13.51 -10.81 -1.44
C VAL A 32 13.46 -11.49 -2.81
N LYS A 33 14.56 -12.14 -3.23
CA LYS A 33 14.61 -12.96 -4.45
C LYS A 33 13.66 -14.14 -4.43
N SER A 34 13.63 -14.88 -3.32
CA SER A 34 12.74 -16.03 -3.16
C SER A 34 11.28 -15.56 -3.10
N TYR A 35 11.00 -14.53 -2.30
CA TYR A 35 9.66 -13.94 -2.18
C TYR A 35 9.08 -13.48 -3.53
N LEU A 36 9.85 -12.71 -4.31
CA LEU A 36 9.37 -12.24 -5.61
C LEU A 36 9.22 -13.36 -6.65
N ASN A 37 10.04 -14.40 -6.59
CA ASN A 37 9.89 -15.55 -7.47
C ASN A 37 8.59 -16.31 -7.15
N GLU A 38 8.22 -16.41 -5.86
CA GLU A 38 6.93 -16.97 -5.44
C GLU A 38 5.75 -16.12 -5.91
N LEU A 39 5.82 -14.79 -5.77
CA LEU A 39 4.79 -13.87 -6.31
C LEU A 39 4.64 -13.97 -7.83
N LYS A 40 5.74 -14.24 -8.56
CA LYS A 40 5.71 -14.50 -10.01
C LYS A 40 5.23 -15.91 -10.38
N GLY A 41 4.77 -16.71 -9.42
CA GLY A 41 4.21 -18.05 -9.65
C GLY A 41 5.24 -19.19 -9.75
N SER A 42 6.50 -18.96 -9.34
CA SER A 42 7.50 -20.03 -9.29
C SER A 42 7.24 -20.97 -8.11
N LYS A 43 7.27 -22.30 -8.33
CA LYS A 43 7.09 -23.30 -7.26
C LYS A 43 8.15 -23.13 -6.16
N LYS A 44 7.70 -23.14 -4.89
CA LYS A 44 8.55 -23.13 -3.68
C LYS A 44 9.63 -24.22 -3.77
N LYS A 45 10.90 -23.83 -3.83
CA LYS A 45 12.02 -24.78 -3.76
C LYS A 45 12.19 -25.21 -2.31
N LYS A 46 12.28 -26.53 -2.06
CA LYS A 46 12.68 -27.05 -0.75
C LYS A 46 14.05 -26.49 -0.40
N GLU A 47 14.17 -25.79 0.72
CA GLU A 47 15.46 -25.34 1.22
C GLU A 47 16.32 -26.55 1.60
N SER A 48 17.58 -26.53 1.18
CA SER A 48 18.55 -27.56 1.56
C SER A 48 19.39 -27.01 2.70
N ASN A 49 19.59 -27.82 3.75
CA ASN A 49 20.41 -27.48 4.92
C ASN A 49 21.86 -27.06 4.56
N LEU A 50 22.34 -27.35 3.34
CA LEU A 50 23.63 -26.88 2.81
C LEU A 50 23.63 -25.39 2.39
N GLN A 51 22.46 -24.78 2.15
CA GLN A 51 22.34 -23.34 1.83
C GLN A 51 22.59 -22.46 3.06
N VAL A 52 22.28 -22.95 4.26
CA VAL A 52 22.44 -22.25 5.55
C VAL A 52 23.91 -21.89 5.81
N PHE A 53 24.85 -22.81 5.55
CA PHE A 53 26.29 -22.55 5.74
C PHE A 53 26.85 -21.55 4.70
N SER A 54 26.27 -21.48 3.50
CA SER A 54 26.63 -20.47 2.49
C SER A 54 26.07 -19.07 2.79
N ALA A 55 24.97 -19.00 3.55
CA ALA A 55 24.33 -17.75 3.97
C ALA A 55 25.15 -17.02 5.05
N ILE A 56 25.80 -17.76 5.95
CA ILE A 56 26.71 -17.21 6.98
C ILE A 56 27.92 -16.49 6.35
N ARG A 57 28.47 -17.01 5.25
CA ARG A 57 29.58 -16.36 4.51
C ARG A 57 29.13 -15.12 3.70
N LYS A 58 27.81 -14.92 3.57
CA LYS A 58 27.19 -13.77 2.89
C LYS A 58 26.64 -12.72 3.87
N LEU A 59 26.96 -12.84 5.17
CA LEU A 59 26.69 -11.82 6.18
C LEU A 59 27.46 -10.53 5.83
N LYS A 60 26.85 -9.71 4.97
CA LYS A 60 27.26 -8.34 4.63
C LYS A 60 26.53 -7.35 5.53
N ASN A 61 26.87 -6.07 5.42
CA ASN A 61 26.11 -4.98 6.03
C ASN A 61 24.60 -5.10 5.67
N TYR A 62 23.76 -5.34 6.67
CA TYR A 62 22.30 -5.47 6.52
C TYR A 62 21.56 -4.13 6.68
N GLY A 63 22.30 -3.05 6.90
CA GLY A 63 21.73 -1.76 7.25
C GLY A 63 21.07 -1.81 8.62
N HIS A 64 20.13 -0.90 8.84
CA HIS A 64 19.35 -0.85 10.06
C HIS A 64 18.13 -1.78 9.97
N GLY A 65 17.84 -2.44 11.09
CA GLY A 65 16.58 -3.15 11.31
C GLY A 65 15.74 -2.34 12.28
N TYR A 66 14.52 -2.02 11.88
CA TYR A 66 13.55 -1.30 12.70
C TYR A 66 12.55 -2.31 13.25
N VAL A 67 12.36 -2.31 14.56
CA VAL A 67 11.39 -3.17 15.23
C VAL A 67 10.51 -2.29 16.10
N ASN A 68 9.23 -2.21 15.74
CA ASN A 68 8.24 -1.46 16.50
C ASN A 68 7.14 -2.42 16.97
N PHE A 69 6.69 -2.20 18.20
CA PHE A 69 5.63 -2.99 18.81
C PHE A 69 4.34 -2.19 18.78
N GLY A 70 3.32 -2.71 18.11
CA GLY A 70 1.98 -2.16 18.21
C GLY A 70 1.33 -2.54 19.54
N GLU A 71 0.23 -1.86 19.87
CA GLU A 71 -0.54 -2.16 21.08
C GLU A 71 -0.92 -3.66 21.14
N PRO A 72 -0.63 -4.38 22.24
CA PRO A 72 -1.04 -5.77 22.39
C PRO A 72 -2.57 -5.95 22.36
N ILE A 73 -3.04 -7.02 21.70
CA ILE A 73 -4.44 -7.42 21.69
C ILE A 73 -4.63 -8.51 22.75
N ALA A 74 -5.32 -8.20 23.85
CA ALA A 74 -5.73 -9.19 24.83
C ALA A 74 -6.82 -10.08 24.23
N LEU A 75 -6.50 -11.35 23.94
CA LEU A 75 -7.37 -12.21 23.16
C LEU A 75 -8.66 -12.57 23.91
N ASN A 76 -8.61 -12.67 25.25
CA ASN A 76 -9.79 -12.88 26.07
C ASN A 76 -10.79 -11.72 25.93
N GLN A 77 -10.30 -10.48 26.04
CA GLN A 77 -11.12 -9.27 25.92
C GLN A 77 -11.65 -9.10 24.49
N PHE A 78 -10.81 -9.40 23.49
CA PHE A 78 -11.25 -9.43 22.10
C PHE A 78 -12.43 -10.40 21.91
N LEU A 79 -12.32 -11.64 22.39
CA LEU A 79 -13.40 -12.63 22.25
C LEU A 79 -14.66 -12.23 23.04
N GLU A 80 -14.51 -11.64 24.24
CA GLU A 80 -15.65 -11.13 25.02
C GLU A 80 -16.45 -10.06 24.27
N ASN A 81 -15.77 -9.17 23.54
CA ASN A 81 -16.42 -8.07 22.82
C ASN A 81 -17.09 -8.53 21.51
N HIS A 82 -16.55 -9.55 20.83
CA HIS A 82 -16.99 -9.92 19.47
C HIS A 82 -17.80 -11.22 19.42
N VAL A 83 -17.70 -12.07 20.45
CA VAL A 83 -18.35 -13.38 20.48
C VAL A 83 -19.07 -13.55 21.82
N PRO A 84 -20.39 -13.26 21.87
CA PRO A 84 -21.19 -13.49 23.07
C PRO A 84 -21.08 -14.93 23.55
N ASN A 85 -20.87 -15.12 24.85
CA ASN A 85 -20.80 -16.44 25.49
C ASN A 85 -19.79 -17.41 24.84
N TRP A 86 -18.70 -16.92 24.26
CA TRP A 86 -17.68 -17.76 23.61
C TRP A 86 -17.10 -18.85 24.51
N ARG A 87 -17.13 -18.63 25.84
CA ARG A 87 -16.67 -19.58 26.86
C ARG A 87 -17.56 -20.83 26.94
N ASP A 88 -18.83 -20.74 26.61
CA ASP A 88 -19.77 -21.87 26.64
C ASP A 88 -19.45 -22.89 25.53
N CYS A 89 -18.70 -22.46 24.51
CA CYS A 89 -18.19 -23.33 23.45
C CYS A 89 -16.99 -24.18 23.89
N ARG A 90 -16.49 -24.05 25.14
CA ARG A 90 -15.36 -24.86 25.65
C ARG A 90 -15.74 -26.33 25.85
N ASP A 91 -16.99 -26.61 26.18
CA ASP A 91 -17.50 -27.96 26.47
C ASP A 91 -18.29 -28.56 25.29
N ALA A 92 -18.43 -27.83 24.19
CA ALA A 92 -19.03 -28.31 22.94
C ALA A 92 -18.11 -29.32 22.24
N GLU A 93 -18.68 -30.23 21.44
CA GLU A 93 -17.97 -31.31 20.73
C GLU A 93 -16.59 -30.86 20.18
N PRO A 94 -15.47 -31.46 20.64
CA PRO A 94 -14.11 -31.00 20.32
C PRO A 94 -13.75 -30.93 18.83
N GLU A 95 -14.51 -31.64 18.00
CA GLU A 95 -14.26 -31.77 16.55
C GLU A 95 -15.02 -30.75 15.71
N LYS A 96 -16.05 -30.09 16.25
CA LYS A 96 -16.88 -29.16 15.47
C LYS A 96 -16.41 -27.72 15.64
N LYS A 97 -15.88 -27.13 14.56
CA LYS A 97 -15.49 -25.71 14.54
C LYS A 97 -16.73 -24.83 14.73
N PRO A 98 -16.74 -23.90 15.70
CA PRO A 98 -17.86 -22.98 15.87
C PRO A 98 -18.03 -22.07 14.64
N ALA A 99 -19.27 -21.76 14.27
CA ALA A 99 -19.56 -20.90 13.12
C ALA A 99 -18.98 -19.48 13.27
N TRP A 100 -18.90 -18.97 14.50
CA TRP A 100 -18.34 -17.65 14.81
C TRP A 100 -16.80 -17.59 14.66
N LEU A 101 -16.11 -18.74 14.63
CA LEU A 101 -14.65 -18.77 14.68
C LEU A 101 -14.02 -18.08 13.46
N THR A 102 -14.52 -18.35 12.26
CA THR A 102 -13.96 -17.77 11.04
C THR A 102 -14.14 -16.25 10.98
N PRO A 103 -15.35 -15.69 11.22
CA PRO A 103 -15.54 -14.24 11.33
C PRO A 103 -14.62 -13.59 12.37
N ALA A 104 -14.58 -14.13 13.60
CA ALA A 104 -13.75 -13.58 14.68
C ALA A 104 -12.25 -13.62 14.36
N VAL A 105 -11.78 -14.69 13.71
CA VAL A 105 -10.39 -14.80 13.25
C VAL A 105 -10.07 -13.76 12.18
N ASN A 106 -10.99 -13.51 11.24
CA ASN A 106 -10.77 -12.52 10.18
C ASN A 106 -10.69 -11.11 10.75
N GLU A 107 -11.57 -10.77 11.69
CA GLU A 107 -11.54 -9.49 12.39
C GLU A 107 -10.27 -9.33 13.24
N LEU A 108 -9.87 -10.37 13.96
CA LEU A 108 -8.60 -10.38 14.69
C LEU A 108 -7.40 -10.19 13.75
N ALA A 109 -7.41 -10.86 12.59
CA ALA A 109 -6.35 -10.72 11.59
C ALA A 109 -6.27 -9.29 11.06
N ASN A 110 -7.42 -8.66 10.80
CA ASN A 110 -7.49 -7.26 10.41
C ASN A 110 -6.90 -6.36 11.50
N ASN A 111 -7.31 -6.52 12.75
CA ASN A 111 -6.78 -5.75 13.88
C ASN A 111 -5.27 -5.92 14.05
N VAL A 112 -4.75 -7.14 13.92
CA VAL A 112 -3.31 -7.41 13.96
C VAL A 112 -2.58 -6.67 12.83
N MET A 113 -3.06 -6.79 11.60
CA MET A 113 -2.42 -6.14 10.44
C MET A 113 -2.48 -4.61 10.53
N THR A 114 -3.60 -4.04 10.94
CA THR A 114 -3.76 -2.61 11.15
C THR A 114 -2.79 -2.10 12.23
N ARG A 115 -2.61 -2.83 13.34
CA ARG A 115 -1.65 -2.45 14.39
C ARG A 115 -0.19 -2.63 13.98
N ILE A 116 0.12 -3.62 13.13
CA ILE A 116 1.45 -3.74 12.50
C ILE A 116 1.72 -2.50 11.64
N ASN A 117 0.77 -2.13 10.77
CA ASN A 117 0.94 -1.02 9.84
C ASN A 117 0.95 0.35 10.55
N ARG A 118 0.16 0.51 11.63
CA ARG A 118 0.20 1.67 12.52
C ARG A 118 1.62 1.89 13.07
N ALA A 119 2.30 0.82 13.45
CA ALA A 119 3.66 0.84 14.00
C ALA A 119 4.79 0.86 12.95
N ALA A 120 4.52 1.22 11.70
CA ALA A 120 5.54 1.18 10.65
C ALA A 120 6.67 2.22 10.86
N ALA A 121 7.87 1.88 10.38
CA ALA A 121 9.04 2.75 10.46
C ALA A 121 9.50 3.21 9.07
N LEU A 122 9.70 4.52 8.92
CA LEU A 122 10.43 5.06 7.78
C LEU A 122 11.90 4.65 7.88
N ASN A 123 12.49 4.27 6.76
CA ASN A 123 13.91 3.92 6.67
C ASN A 123 14.46 4.32 5.29
N GLY A 124 15.78 4.33 5.17
CA GLY A 124 16.43 4.89 3.99
C GLY A 124 16.18 4.08 2.72
N MET A 125 16.21 2.74 2.82
CA MET A 125 15.93 1.86 1.70
C MET A 125 14.49 2.03 1.18
N ALA A 126 13.51 2.09 2.09
CA ALA A 126 12.11 2.23 1.75
C ALA A 126 11.80 3.62 1.13
N LEU A 127 12.32 4.70 1.72
CA LEU A 127 12.16 6.06 1.20
C LEU A 127 12.83 6.23 -0.16
N ALA A 128 14.07 5.77 -0.33
CA ALA A 128 14.77 5.82 -1.61
C ALA A 128 14.04 4.99 -2.68
N SER A 129 13.53 3.82 -2.30
CA SER A 129 12.71 2.96 -3.19
C SER A 129 11.43 3.66 -3.62
N LEU A 130 10.69 4.28 -2.69
CA LEU A 130 9.49 5.03 -2.99
C LEU A 130 9.77 6.18 -3.96
N CYS A 131 10.81 6.99 -3.70
CA CYS A 131 11.16 8.13 -4.55
C CYS A 131 11.56 7.68 -5.96
N LEU A 132 12.48 6.72 -6.08
CA LEU A 132 12.94 6.23 -7.36
C LEU A 132 11.79 5.57 -8.15
N LEU A 133 10.97 4.72 -7.53
CA LEU A 133 9.86 4.07 -8.22
C LEU A 133 8.75 5.06 -8.62
N SER A 134 8.61 6.18 -7.91
CA SER A 134 7.68 7.26 -8.26
C SER A 134 8.21 8.16 -9.38
N SER A 135 9.52 8.19 -9.62
CA SER A 135 10.13 9.00 -10.68
C SER A 135 9.88 8.41 -12.08
N LYS A 136 9.86 9.27 -13.12
CA LYS A 136 9.44 8.86 -14.48
C LYS A 136 10.33 7.78 -15.07
N ARG A 137 11.63 7.86 -14.80
CA ARG A 137 12.66 6.98 -15.39
C ARG A 137 13.32 6.08 -14.36
N GLN A 138 12.81 6.07 -13.13
CA GLN A 138 13.43 5.40 -12.00
C GLN A 138 14.90 5.80 -11.77
N THR A 139 15.26 7.02 -12.16
CA THR A 139 16.60 7.58 -12.00
C THR A 139 16.45 9.00 -11.50
N MET A 140 17.23 9.38 -10.50
CA MET A 140 17.24 10.72 -9.91
C MET A 140 18.68 11.14 -9.64
N SER A 141 18.95 12.44 -9.62
CA SER A 141 20.19 12.93 -9.04
C SER A 141 20.22 12.66 -7.53
N GLU A 142 21.41 12.51 -6.95
CA GLU A 142 21.55 12.34 -5.51
C GLU A 142 20.97 13.53 -4.74
N ALA A 143 21.11 14.75 -5.26
CA ALA A 143 20.57 15.97 -4.66
C ALA A 143 19.03 15.96 -4.60
N GLU A 144 18.36 15.64 -5.73
CA GLU A 144 16.89 15.52 -5.77
C GLU A 144 16.40 14.42 -4.82
N LEU A 145 17.12 13.29 -4.74
CA LEU A 145 16.74 12.19 -3.87
C LEU A 145 16.88 12.55 -2.39
N LYS A 146 18.00 13.18 -1.99
CA LYS A 146 18.17 13.70 -0.61
C LYS A 146 17.05 14.66 -0.25
N GLN A 147 16.72 15.57 -1.16
CA GLN A 147 15.68 16.56 -0.90
C GLN A 147 14.30 15.92 -0.76
N ALA A 148 13.91 15.02 -1.66
CA ALA A 148 12.63 14.32 -1.55
C ALA A 148 12.52 13.49 -0.26
N MET A 149 13.58 12.77 0.11
CA MET A 149 13.63 12.04 1.37
C MET A 149 13.48 12.98 2.58
N GLY A 150 14.17 14.12 2.57
CA GLY A 150 14.08 15.14 3.60
C GLY A 150 12.67 15.74 3.72
N ASP A 151 12.08 16.17 2.60
CA ASP A 151 10.73 16.74 2.56
C ASP A 151 9.68 15.74 3.10
N PHE A 152 9.81 14.45 2.79
CA PHE A 152 8.92 13.41 3.31
C PHE A 152 9.14 13.13 4.79
N MET A 153 10.39 13.03 5.25
CA MET A 153 10.67 12.88 6.68
C MET A 153 10.12 14.06 7.47
N ASP A 154 10.30 15.28 6.96
CA ASP A 154 9.80 16.49 7.60
C ASP A 154 8.27 16.56 7.58
N LEU A 155 7.60 16.06 6.54
CA LEU A 155 6.14 15.90 6.49
C LEU A 155 5.66 15.01 7.63
N PHE A 156 6.22 13.81 7.78
CA PHE A 156 5.80 12.90 8.84
C PHE A 156 6.24 13.33 10.23
N LYS A 157 7.30 14.15 10.37
CA LYS A 157 7.62 14.79 11.66
C LYS A 157 6.55 15.82 12.07
N ALA A 158 5.99 16.54 11.09
CA ALA A 158 4.95 17.54 11.34
C ALA A 158 3.57 16.91 11.54
N VAL A 159 3.26 15.87 10.78
CA VAL A 159 2.01 15.12 10.86
C VAL A 159 2.35 13.62 10.87
N PRO A 160 2.63 13.05 12.06
CA PRO A 160 2.93 11.64 12.19
C PRO A 160 1.80 10.77 11.67
N PHE A 161 2.15 9.65 11.04
CA PHE A 161 1.14 8.67 10.59
C PHE A 161 0.38 8.08 11.79
N SER A 162 1.10 7.78 12.87
CA SER A 162 0.55 7.35 14.15
C SER A 162 1.56 7.64 15.27
N ASP A 163 1.14 7.52 16.53
CA ASP A 163 2.03 7.63 17.68
C ASP A 163 3.06 6.48 17.78
N ASP A 164 2.76 5.34 17.15
CA ASP A 164 3.61 4.14 17.17
C ASP A 164 4.58 4.08 15.96
N ALA A 165 4.44 5.02 15.02
CA ALA A 165 5.26 5.06 13.81
C ALA A 165 6.64 5.69 14.10
N THR A 166 7.69 5.10 13.53
CA THR A 166 9.06 5.62 13.71
C THR A 166 9.50 6.44 12.51
N ILE A 167 10.03 7.63 12.78
CA ILE A 167 10.70 8.47 11.79
C ILE A 167 12.16 8.58 12.20
N PRO A 168 13.13 8.33 11.30
CA PRO A 168 14.55 8.41 11.64
C PRO A 168 14.96 9.79 12.14
N ASP A 169 15.76 9.83 13.21
CA ASP A 169 16.37 11.05 13.73
C ASP A 169 17.52 11.56 12.85
N SER A 170 18.15 10.66 12.09
CA SER A 170 19.23 10.97 11.14
C SER A 170 18.76 11.94 10.06
N SER A 171 19.68 12.75 9.53
CA SER A 171 19.39 13.58 8.35
C SER A 171 19.15 12.73 7.10
N ALA A 172 18.42 13.27 6.11
CA ALA A 172 18.21 12.59 4.83
C ALA A 172 19.53 12.27 4.10
N GLU A 173 20.54 13.10 4.27
CA GLU A 173 21.88 12.87 3.74
C GLU A 173 22.57 11.65 4.37
N GLU A 174 22.56 11.56 5.70
CA GLU A 174 23.12 10.41 6.41
C GLU A 174 22.37 9.12 6.06
N LEU A 175 21.05 9.20 6.04
CA LEU A 175 20.17 8.09 5.73
C LEU A 175 20.41 7.56 4.31
N LEU A 176 20.52 8.44 3.31
CA LEU A 176 20.85 8.06 1.95
C LEU A 176 22.28 7.50 1.84
N ARG A 177 23.27 8.15 2.48
CA ARG A 177 24.65 7.69 2.49
C ARG A 177 24.76 6.25 3.01
N ASP A 178 24.10 5.94 4.12
CA ASP A 178 24.12 4.60 4.72
C ASP A 178 23.36 3.58 3.88
N THR A 179 22.24 3.99 3.29
CA THR A 179 21.47 3.21 2.31
C THR A 179 22.31 2.81 1.09
N LEU A 180 23.12 3.73 0.55
CA LEU A 180 23.98 3.47 -0.61
C LEU A 180 25.09 2.45 -0.30
N LYS A 181 25.59 2.38 0.95
CA LYS A 181 26.59 1.38 1.37
C LYS A 181 26.08 -0.06 1.27
N LEU A 182 24.76 -0.25 1.20
CA LEU A 182 24.14 -1.58 1.03
C LEU A 182 24.30 -2.13 -0.39
N GLY A 183 24.73 -1.30 -1.34
CA GLY A 183 25.05 -1.72 -2.70
C GLY A 183 23.83 -2.27 -3.45
N ARG A 184 22.65 -1.67 -3.23
CA ARG A 184 21.38 -2.04 -3.88
C ARG A 184 20.96 -1.11 -5.02
N PHE A 185 21.67 0.00 -5.19
CA PHE A 185 21.46 0.99 -6.25
C PHE A 185 22.62 0.95 -7.25
N ASP A 186 22.34 1.32 -8.50
CA ASP A 186 23.35 1.68 -9.47
C ASP A 186 23.68 3.16 -9.27
N VAL A 187 24.98 3.47 -9.28
CA VAL A 187 25.50 4.82 -9.05
C VAL A 187 26.33 5.16 -10.27
N LYS A 188 25.88 6.14 -11.05
CA LYS A 188 26.65 6.70 -12.16
C LYS A 188 27.08 8.11 -11.79
N GLU A 189 28.33 8.44 -12.06
CA GLU A 189 28.87 9.76 -11.84
C GLU A 189 29.27 10.35 -13.18
N ASP A 190 28.83 11.57 -13.44
CA ASP A 190 29.20 12.37 -14.60
C ASP A 190 29.67 13.77 -14.14
N ASP A 191 30.00 14.64 -15.09
CA ASP A 191 30.51 16.00 -14.80
C ASP A 191 29.50 16.88 -14.03
N TYR A 192 28.23 16.45 -13.93
CA TYR A 192 27.14 17.17 -13.26
C TYR A 192 26.73 16.54 -11.93
N GLY A 193 27.32 15.41 -11.54
CA GLY A 193 27.16 14.79 -10.24
C GLY A 193 26.75 13.32 -10.30
N ARG A 194 26.19 12.82 -9.18
CA ARG A 194 25.80 11.41 -9.04
C ARG A 194 24.33 11.20 -9.40
N LEU A 195 24.10 10.25 -10.29
CA LEU A 195 22.80 9.71 -10.67
C LEU A 195 22.60 8.35 -10.01
N LEU A 196 21.42 8.16 -9.42
CA LEU A 196 21.03 6.96 -8.70
C LEU A 196 19.85 6.29 -9.38
N SER A 197 19.92 4.97 -9.56
CA SER A 197 18.83 4.17 -10.12
C SER A 197 18.77 2.76 -9.50
N PRO A 198 17.64 2.04 -9.61
CA PRO A 198 17.59 0.64 -9.25
C PRO A 198 18.58 -0.17 -10.09
N GLN A 199 19.28 -1.12 -9.48
CA GLN A 199 20.10 -2.07 -10.24
C GLN A 199 19.25 -2.84 -11.28
N PRO A 200 19.84 -3.28 -12.41
CA PRO A 200 19.14 -4.11 -13.39
C PRO A 200 18.46 -5.32 -12.72
N LYS A 201 17.18 -5.57 -13.05
CA LYS A 201 16.32 -6.60 -12.43
C LYS A 201 15.98 -6.38 -10.95
N SER A 202 16.30 -5.21 -10.38
CA SER A 202 16.07 -4.87 -8.98
C SER A 202 14.95 -3.89 -8.71
N ALA A 203 14.36 -3.26 -9.73
CA ALA A 203 13.15 -2.45 -9.56
C ALA A 203 12.03 -3.23 -8.86
N VAL A 204 11.87 -4.52 -9.20
CA VAL A 204 10.94 -5.44 -8.52
C VAL A 204 11.33 -5.67 -7.04
N TYR A 205 12.62 -5.62 -6.67
CA TYR A 205 13.03 -5.70 -5.26
C TYR A 205 12.72 -4.42 -4.49
N LEU A 206 12.81 -3.27 -5.15
CA LEU A 206 12.48 -2.00 -4.52
C LEU A 206 10.98 -1.89 -4.22
N THR A 207 10.11 -2.59 -4.97
CA THR A 207 8.66 -2.58 -4.70
C THR A 207 8.37 -3.18 -3.33
N TYR A 208 9.09 -4.23 -2.92
CA TYR A 208 9.00 -4.78 -1.56
C TYR A 208 9.31 -3.72 -0.49
N TYR A 209 10.43 -2.99 -0.63
CA TYR A 209 10.82 -1.98 0.36
C TYR A 209 9.86 -0.78 0.37
N ARG A 210 9.44 -0.31 -0.81
CA ARG A 210 8.42 0.73 -0.96
C ARG A 210 7.12 0.32 -0.26
N ASN A 211 6.67 -0.92 -0.44
CA ASN A 211 5.38 -1.38 0.08
C ASN A 211 5.35 -1.49 1.61
N ASN A 212 6.51 -1.54 2.27
CA ASN A 212 6.60 -1.47 3.74
C ASN A 212 6.26 -0.09 4.31
N ILE A 213 6.17 0.95 3.47
CA ILE A 213 5.82 2.31 3.88
C ILE A 213 4.72 2.94 3.04
N LEU A 214 4.30 2.32 1.92
CA LEU A 214 3.35 2.92 0.97
C LEU A 214 2.03 3.35 1.63
N HIS A 215 1.58 2.62 2.66
CA HIS A 215 0.37 2.93 3.41
C HIS A 215 0.44 4.25 4.18
N LEU A 216 1.64 4.70 4.61
CA LEU A 216 1.84 6.05 5.19
C LEU A 216 1.57 7.14 4.14
N PHE A 217 1.85 6.83 2.87
CA PHE A 217 1.76 7.76 1.76
C PHE A 217 0.40 7.74 1.06
N ALA A 218 -0.56 6.91 1.50
CA ALA A 218 -1.85 6.75 0.83
C ALA A 218 -2.64 8.07 0.76
N ILE A 219 -2.88 8.72 1.89
CA ILE A 219 -3.60 10.00 1.96
C ILE A 219 -2.79 11.13 1.31
N PRO A 220 -1.52 11.41 1.69
CA PRO A 220 -0.79 12.53 1.08
C PRO A 220 -0.55 12.31 -0.42
N GLY A 221 -0.39 11.06 -0.86
CA GLY A 221 -0.30 10.72 -2.28
C GLY A 221 -1.59 11.00 -3.05
N LEU A 222 -2.76 10.70 -2.48
CA LEU A 222 -4.06 11.05 -3.10
C LEU A 222 -4.30 12.56 -3.16
N ILE A 223 -3.96 13.29 -2.09
CA ILE A 223 -4.03 14.77 -2.07
C ILE A 223 -3.24 15.33 -3.26
N MET A 224 -1.97 14.91 -3.38
CA MET A 224 -1.11 15.40 -4.45
C MET A 224 -1.54 14.91 -5.83
N ALA A 225 -1.99 13.66 -5.97
CA ALA A 225 -2.51 13.14 -7.24
C ALA A 225 -3.69 13.98 -7.74
N SER A 226 -4.64 14.31 -6.86
CA SER A 226 -5.79 15.16 -7.20
C SER A 226 -5.38 16.55 -7.66
N ILE A 227 -4.46 17.19 -6.94
CA ILE A 227 -4.00 18.55 -7.23
C ILE A 227 -3.24 18.59 -8.56
N PHE A 228 -2.35 17.63 -8.80
CA PHE A 228 -1.59 17.56 -10.06
C PHE A 228 -2.47 17.20 -11.26
N ALA A 229 -3.43 16.28 -11.09
CA ALA A 229 -4.34 15.87 -12.16
C ALA A 229 -5.21 17.03 -12.65
N LYS A 230 -5.76 17.81 -11.72
CA LYS A 230 -6.66 18.95 -12.02
C LYS A 230 -5.92 20.28 -12.24
N LYS A 231 -4.60 20.29 -12.03
CA LYS A 231 -3.73 21.49 -12.03
C LYS A 231 -4.16 22.55 -11.01
N GLY A 232 -4.82 22.13 -9.94
CA GLY A 232 -5.53 23.00 -9.02
C GLY A 232 -6.87 22.39 -8.60
N THR A 233 -7.21 22.46 -7.32
CA THR A 233 -8.52 22.01 -6.81
C THR A 233 -8.82 22.65 -5.46
N THR A 234 -10.09 22.63 -5.06
CA THR A 234 -10.47 23.09 -3.72
C THR A 234 -10.20 22.04 -2.64
N LYS A 235 -10.05 22.51 -1.40
CA LYS A 235 -9.98 21.65 -0.21
C LYS A 235 -11.19 20.73 -0.08
N ASN A 236 -12.39 21.23 -0.37
CA ASN A 236 -13.64 20.45 -0.31
C ASN A 236 -13.62 19.28 -1.31
N SER A 237 -13.16 19.51 -2.54
CA SER A 237 -13.04 18.45 -3.54
C SER A 237 -12.04 17.35 -3.13
N ILE A 238 -10.97 17.72 -2.41
CA ILE A 238 -10.03 16.74 -1.86
C ILE A 238 -10.72 15.90 -0.77
N PHE A 239 -11.49 16.52 0.14
CA PHE A 239 -12.23 15.76 1.15
C PHE A 239 -13.25 14.80 0.54
N GLN A 240 -13.98 15.21 -0.49
CA GLN A 240 -14.91 14.34 -1.21
C GLN A 240 -14.18 13.13 -1.83
N LEU A 241 -13.03 13.38 -2.47
CA LEU A 241 -12.21 12.32 -3.04
C LEU A 241 -11.69 11.34 -1.97
N ILE A 242 -11.17 11.87 -0.86
CA ILE A 242 -10.69 11.04 0.25
C ILE A 242 -11.86 10.26 0.85
N ALA A 243 -13.03 10.87 1.05
CA ALA A 243 -14.21 10.18 1.57
C ALA A 243 -14.64 9.00 0.69
N ALA A 244 -14.54 9.14 -0.63
CA ALA A 244 -14.88 8.08 -1.59
C ALA A 244 -13.83 6.96 -1.65
N LEU A 245 -12.53 7.30 -1.67
CA LEU A 245 -11.45 6.33 -1.89
C LEU A 245 -10.90 5.71 -0.60
N TYR A 246 -10.97 6.41 0.53
CA TYR A 246 -10.37 5.97 1.78
C TYR A 246 -10.86 4.59 2.24
N PRO A 247 -12.17 4.26 2.23
CA PRO A 247 -12.63 2.94 2.68
C PRO A 247 -12.05 1.79 1.84
N LEU A 248 -11.81 2.01 0.55
CA LEU A 248 -11.22 1.03 -0.36
C LEU A 248 -9.73 0.82 -0.02
N LEU A 249 -9.00 1.92 0.17
CA LEU A 249 -7.60 1.91 0.58
C LEU A 249 -7.41 1.36 1.99
N GLN A 250 -8.33 1.65 2.90
CA GLN A 250 -8.29 1.20 4.29
C GLN A 250 -8.27 -0.32 4.37
N LYS A 251 -9.14 -0.97 3.57
CA LYS A 251 -9.19 -2.43 3.49
C LYS A 251 -7.98 -3.04 2.79
N GLU A 252 -7.50 -2.42 1.72
CA GLU A 252 -6.37 -2.94 0.95
C GLU A 252 -5.03 -2.79 1.72
N LEU A 253 -4.82 -1.65 2.36
CA LEU A 253 -3.56 -1.26 2.98
C LEU A 253 -3.58 -1.38 4.51
N PHE A 254 -4.66 -1.91 5.10
CA PHE A 254 -4.86 -2.02 6.54
C PHE A 254 -4.63 -0.70 7.27
N LEU A 255 -5.26 0.38 6.78
CA LEU A 255 -5.16 1.71 7.40
C LEU A 255 -5.93 1.72 8.73
N HIS A 256 -5.43 2.50 9.69
CA HIS A 256 -5.88 2.44 11.08
C HIS A 256 -6.85 3.54 11.49
N LEU A 257 -6.96 4.60 10.69
CA LEU A 257 -7.86 5.71 10.99
C LEU A 257 -9.30 5.31 10.62
N THR A 258 -10.27 5.78 11.39
CA THR A 258 -11.66 5.83 10.95
C THR A 258 -11.82 6.83 9.81
N GLN A 259 -12.99 6.85 9.15
CA GLN A 259 -13.25 7.78 8.06
C GLN A 259 -13.15 9.26 8.50
N ASP A 260 -13.73 9.59 9.66
CA ASP A 260 -13.67 10.96 10.20
C ASP A 260 -12.25 11.35 10.60
N GLU A 261 -11.50 10.44 11.24
CA GLU A 261 -10.09 10.67 11.56
C GLU A 261 -9.23 10.81 10.30
N ALA A 262 -9.53 10.06 9.23
CA ALA A 262 -8.83 10.19 7.95
C ALA A 262 -9.07 11.56 7.32
N LEU A 263 -10.29 12.10 7.38
CA LEU A 263 -10.59 13.46 6.92
C LEU A 263 -9.89 14.51 7.79
N ALA A 264 -9.91 14.38 9.11
CA ALA A 264 -9.17 15.28 9.99
C ALA A 264 -7.64 15.23 9.71
N HIS A 265 -7.12 14.04 9.47
CA HIS A 265 -5.71 13.83 9.09
C HIS A 265 -5.39 14.44 7.71
N THR A 266 -6.30 14.33 6.74
CA THR A 266 -6.19 15.04 5.45
C THR A 266 -6.04 16.54 5.65
N ASP A 267 -6.81 17.15 6.56
CA ASP A 267 -6.70 18.58 6.83
C ASP A 267 -5.33 18.98 7.38
N ALA A 268 -4.86 18.23 8.38
CA ALA A 268 -3.54 18.43 8.97
C ALA A 268 -2.43 18.29 7.92
N LEU A 269 -2.54 17.29 7.03
CA LEU A 269 -1.61 17.09 5.92
C LEU A 269 -1.63 18.25 4.93
N ILE A 270 -2.79 18.76 4.52
CA ILE A 270 -2.88 19.93 3.62
C ILE A 270 -2.15 21.13 4.23
N THR A 271 -2.38 21.39 5.51
CA THR A 271 -1.72 22.48 6.24
C THR A 271 -0.20 22.29 6.30
N ALA A 272 0.27 21.08 6.60
CA ALA A 272 1.70 20.77 6.63
C ALA A 272 2.36 20.87 5.25
N LEU A 273 1.67 20.43 4.19
CA LEU A 273 2.12 20.53 2.81
C LEU A 273 2.27 21.99 2.36
N LEU A 274 1.32 22.86 2.73
CA LEU A 274 1.40 24.30 2.49
C LEU A 274 2.60 24.92 3.24
N ASN A 275 2.74 24.63 4.53
CA ASN A 275 3.84 25.15 5.35
C ASN A 275 5.23 24.74 4.84
N LYS A 276 5.34 23.57 4.19
CA LYS A 276 6.59 23.06 3.62
C LYS A 276 6.85 23.51 2.19
N GLY A 277 5.90 24.23 1.57
CA GLY A 277 5.98 24.65 0.17
C GLY A 277 5.82 23.49 -0.82
N LEU A 278 5.26 22.36 -0.39
CA LEU A 278 4.88 21.24 -1.26
C LEU A 278 3.51 21.49 -1.92
N LEU A 279 2.78 22.50 -1.45
CA LEU A 279 1.57 23.06 -2.04
C LEU A 279 1.63 24.58 -1.97
N ARG A 280 0.85 25.23 -2.84
CA ARG A 280 0.56 26.66 -2.76
C ARG A 280 -0.95 26.88 -2.76
N GLN A 281 -1.40 28.01 -2.24
CA GLN A 281 -2.81 28.36 -2.18
C GLN A 281 -3.05 29.73 -2.82
N GLU A 282 -4.05 29.82 -3.69
CA GLU A 282 -4.55 31.08 -4.27
C GLU A 282 -6.06 31.15 -4.02
N GLY A 283 -6.49 32.02 -3.11
CA GLY A 283 -7.88 32.03 -2.65
C GLY A 283 -8.27 30.68 -2.03
N ASP A 284 -9.32 30.05 -2.57
CA ASP A 284 -9.81 28.74 -2.14
C ASP A 284 -9.18 27.56 -2.90
N GLU A 285 -8.30 27.84 -3.86
CA GLU A 285 -7.68 26.83 -4.71
C GLU A 285 -6.31 26.41 -4.17
N LEU A 286 -6.12 25.10 -4.04
CA LEU A 286 -4.86 24.45 -3.72
C LEU A 286 -4.19 24.01 -5.02
N LEU A 287 -2.96 24.45 -5.22
CA LEU A 287 -2.22 24.33 -6.47
C LEU A 287 -0.91 23.58 -6.23
N PRO A 288 -0.38 22.88 -7.27
CA PRO A 288 0.99 22.39 -7.22
C PRO A 288 1.96 23.54 -6.94
N PRO A 289 3.12 23.27 -6.30
CA PRO A 289 4.17 24.27 -6.17
C PRO A 289 4.61 24.75 -7.56
N ASP A 290 5.19 25.94 -7.64
CA ASP A 290 5.70 26.46 -8.91
C ASP A 290 6.81 25.54 -9.46
N ALA A 291 6.87 25.37 -10.79
CA ALA A 291 7.81 24.46 -11.44
C ALA A 291 9.29 24.81 -11.21
N HIS A 292 9.58 26.07 -10.84
CA HIS A 292 10.92 26.55 -10.51
C HIS A 292 11.26 26.38 -9.01
N CYS A 293 10.30 26.00 -8.17
CA CYS A 293 10.54 25.75 -6.76
C CYS A 293 11.24 24.41 -6.56
N LYS A 294 12.21 24.38 -5.62
CA LYS A 294 12.96 23.16 -5.28
C LYS A 294 12.07 22.01 -4.78
N GLN A 295 10.91 22.32 -4.18
CA GLN A 295 9.93 21.35 -3.68
C GLN A 295 9.09 20.70 -4.79
N PHE A 296 9.11 21.23 -6.02
CA PHE A 296 8.28 20.72 -7.10
C PHE A 296 8.52 19.23 -7.36
N HIS A 297 9.78 18.80 -7.35
CA HIS A 297 10.10 17.41 -7.62
C HIS A 297 9.53 16.48 -6.53
N SER A 298 9.71 16.82 -5.26
CA SER A 298 9.16 16.07 -4.12
C SER A 298 7.64 15.97 -4.17
N ALA A 299 6.96 17.09 -4.46
CA ALA A 299 5.52 17.16 -4.63
C ALA A 299 5.02 16.28 -5.80
N TRP A 300 5.76 16.29 -6.91
CA TRP A 300 5.47 15.49 -8.10
C TRP A 300 5.73 13.98 -7.88
N LEU A 301 6.73 13.60 -7.09
CA LEU A 301 6.93 12.20 -6.68
C LEU A 301 5.77 11.72 -5.81
N LEU A 302 5.34 12.54 -4.86
CA LEU A 302 4.21 12.24 -3.98
C LEU A 302 2.91 12.05 -4.77
N SER A 303 2.66 12.85 -5.81
CA SER A 303 1.49 12.68 -6.69
C SER A 303 1.51 11.36 -7.49
N ARG A 304 2.65 10.67 -7.54
CA ARG A 304 2.87 9.46 -8.33
C ARG A 304 2.95 8.18 -7.50
N CYS A 305 3.13 8.26 -6.19
CA CYS A 305 3.37 7.07 -5.36
C CYS A 305 2.18 6.09 -5.34
N MET A 306 0.95 6.60 -5.49
CA MET A 306 -0.29 5.79 -5.51
C MET A 306 -0.76 5.39 -6.93
N GLN A 307 0.00 5.70 -7.98
CA GLN A 307 -0.43 5.49 -9.36
C GLN A 307 -0.74 4.04 -9.69
N GLU A 308 0.07 3.09 -9.22
CA GLU A 308 -0.15 1.66 -9.48
C GLU A 308 -1.48 1.17 -8.85
N THR A 309 -1.81 1.65 -7.65
CA THR A 309 -3.09 1.35 -6.99
C THR A 309 -4.27 1.95 -7.77
N LEU A 310 -4.18 3.23 -8.13
CA LEU A 310 -5.21 3.93 -8.89
C LEU A 310 -5.44 3.31 -10.28
N GLN A 311 -4.37 2.94 -10.98
CA GLN A 311 -4.43 2.25 -12.27
C GLN A 311 -5.10 0.88 -12.15
N ARG A 312 -4.84 0.13 -11.08
CA ARG A 312 -5.53 -1.14 -10.82
C ARG A 312 -7.02 -0.93 -10.54
N TYR A 313 -7.37 0.12 -9.81
CA TYR A 313 -8.78 0.48 -9.58
C TYR A 313 -9.46 0.83 -10.91
N ALA A 314 -8.80 1.63 -11.75
CA ALA A 314 -9.29 1.99 -13.07
C ALA A 314 -9.55 0.75 -13.96
N VAL A 315 -8.68 -0.26 -13.93
CA VAL A 315 -8.89 -1.53 -14.66
C VAL A 315 -10.19 -2.20 -14.25
N VAL A 316 -10.38 -2.43 -12.95
CA VAL A 316 -11.56 -3.14 -12.42
C VAL A 316 -12.84 -2.34 -12.68
N LEU A 317 -12.82 -1.03 -12.45
CA LEU A 317 -13.96 -0.14 -12.67
C LEU A 317 -14.32 -0.02 -14.15
N THR A 318 -13.34 -0.07 -15.06
CA THR A 318 -13.58 -0.06 -16.51
C THR A 318 -14.27 -1.34 -16.98
N ILE A 319 -13.86 -2.50 -16.46
CA ILE A 319 -14.51 -3.78 -16.82
C ILE A 319 -15.93 -3.83 -16.29
N LEU A 320 -16.13 -3.39 -15.05
CA LEU A 320 -17.47 -3.28 -14.44
C LEU A 320 -18.39 -2.35 -15.25
N ASP A 321 -17.88 -1.21 -15.70
CA ASP A 321 -18.63 -0.27 -16.56
C ASP A 321 -18.98 -0.88 -17.92
N LYS A 322 -18.05 -1.63 -18.54
CA LYS A 322 -18.27 -2.25 -19.86
C LYS A 322 -19.28 -3.40 -19.81
N GLU A 323 -19.13 -4.30 -18.84
CA GLU A 323 -19.96 -5.51 -18.74
C GLU A 323 -21.32 -5.22 -18.09
N LYS A 324 -21.42 -4.17 -17.27
CA LYS A 324 -22.58 -3.74 -16.46
C LYS A 324 -23.04 -4.75 -15.41
N VAL A 325 -23.04 -6.05 -15.72
CA VAL A 325 -23.31 -7.17 -14.81
C VAL A 325 -22.29 -8.26 -15.09
N ILE A 326 -21.52 -8.64 -14.06
CA ILE A 326 -20.45 -9.64 -14.20
C ILE A 326 -20.31 -10.50 -12.94
N SER A 327 -20.03 -11.79 -13.12
CA SER A 327 -19.71 -12.67 -11.98
C SER A 327 -18.37 -12.27 -11.37
N ARG A 328 -18.23 -12.40 -10.04
CA ARG A 328 -16.98 -12.08 -9.34
C ARG A 328 -15.76 -12.80 -9.93
N SER A 329 -15.90 -14.08 -10.28
CA SER A 329 -14.81 -14.88 -10.83
C SER A 329 -14.39 -14.42 -12.23
N ALA A 330 -15.35 -14.02 -13.09
CA ALA A 330 -15.05 -13.44 -14.40
C ALA A 330 -14.34 -12.08 -14.24
N LEU A 331 -14.84 -11.22 -13.35
CA LEU A 331 -14.23 -9.90 -13.08
C LEU A 331 -12.78 -10.03 -12.60
N GLU A 332 -12.51 -10.93 -11.65
CA GLU A 332 -11.15 -11.21 -11.18
C GLU A 332 -10.23 -11.68 -12.32
N ARG A 333 -10.73 -12.57 -13.19
CA ARG A 333 -9.96 -13.12 -14.31
C ARG A 333 -9.65 -12.06 -15.37
N GLU A 334 -10.65 -11.30 -15.79
CA GLU A 334 -10.50 -10.27 -16.83
C GLU A 334 -9.65 -9.10 -16.36
N SER A 335 -9.87 -8.65 -15.11
CA SER A 335 -9.05 -7.59 -14.50
C SER A 335 -7.58 -7.99 -14.46
N LYS A 336 -7.30 -9.25 -14.11
CA LYS A 336 -5.94 -9.78 -14.13
C LYS A 336 -5.34 -9.77 -15.53
N GLN A 337 -6.07 -10.22 -16.55
CA GLN A 337 -5.57 -10.25 -17.93
C GLN A 337 -5.26 -8.85 -18.47
N VAL A 338 -6.14 -7.88 -18.21
CA VAL A 338 -5.92 -6.48 -18.60
C VAL A 338 -4.73 -5.88 -17.84
N ALA A 339 -4.63 -6.14 -16.53
CA ALA A 339 -3.51 -5.67 -15.72
C ALA A 339 -2.16 -6.25 -16.17
N GLU A 340 -2.09 -7.54 -16.51
CA GLU A 340 -0.88 -8.18 -17.07
C GLU A 340 -0.46 -7.52 -18.39
N ARG A 341 -1.43 -7.24 -19.28
CA ARG A 341 -1.16 -6.55 -20.55
C ARG A 341 -0.65 -5.14 -20.35
N LEU A 342 -1.26 -4.36 -19.45
CA LEU A 342 -0.83 -3.00 -19.12
C LEU A 342 0.56 -2.99 -18.48
N SER A 343 0.83 -3.94 -17.57
CA SER A 343 2.16 -4.10 -16.98
C SER A 343 3.23 -4.35 -18.04
N ALA A 344 2.94 -5.19 -19.05
CA ALA A 344 3.85 -5.41 -20.18
C ALA A 344 4.02 -4.18 -21.08
N LEU A 345 2.96 -3.42 -21.34
CA LEU A 345 2.98 -2.24 -22.22
C LEU A 345 3.72 -1.04 -21.61
N TYR A 346 3.50 -0.76 -20.34
CA TYR A 346 4.04 0.42 -19.65
C TYR A 346 5.27 0.11 -18.80
N GLY A 347 5.74 -1.15 -18.83
CA GLY A 347 6.91 -1.59 -18.07
C GLY A 347 6.70 -1.56 -16.56
N LEU A 348 5.45 -1.65 -16.08
CA LEU A 348 5.15 -1.72 -14.65
C LEU A 348 5.75 -3.00 -14.10
N SER A 349 6.74 -2.85 -13.22
CA SER A 349 7.56 -3.97 -12.73
C SER A 349 7.01 -4.61 -11.46
N SER A 350 5.88 -4.11 -10.96
CA SER A 350 5.30 -4.41 -9.66
C SER A 350 4.38 -5.64 -9.71
N PRO A 351 4.74 -6.77 -9.08
CA PRO A 351 3.93 -8.00 -9.13
C PRO A 351 2.53 -7.84 -8.53
N GLU A 352 2.35 -6.90 -7.60
CA GLU A 352 1.08 -6.57 -6.97
C GLU A 352 0.04 -5.98 -7.93
N PHE A 353 0.46 -5.50 -9.11
CA PHE A 353 -0.44 -4.88 -10.07
C PHE A 353 -1.49 -5.86 -10.63
N TYR A 354 -1.11 -7.13 -10.79
CA TYR A 354 -1.95 -8.21 -11.31
C TYR A 354 -2.12 -9.36 -10.30
N ASP A 355 -1.85 -9.11 -9.01
CA ASP A 355 -2.03 -10.11 -7.96
C ASP A 355 -3.52 -10.38 -7.72
N LYS A 356 -3.88 -11.67 -7.65
CA LYS A 356 -5.26 -12.11 -7.51
C LYS A 356 -5.87 -11.67 -6.16
N ASN A 357 -5.11 -11.76 -5.07
CA ASN A 357 -5.63 -11.46 -3.74
C ASN A 357 -5.87 -9.97 -3.58
N VAL A 358 -4.98 -9.14 -4.13
CA VAL A 358 -5.14 -7.68 -4.14
C VAL A 358 -6.39 -7.28 -4.92
N LEU A 359 -6.59 -7.82 -6.13
CA LEU A 359 -7.79 -7.58 -6.93
C LEU A 359 -9.07 -8.05 -6.21
N SER A 360 -9.05 -9.25 -5.63
CA SER A 360 -10.19 -9.82 -4.90
C SER A 360 -10.55 -9.02 -3.64
N SER A 361 -9.53 -8.48 -2.94
CA SER A 361 -9.71 -7.59 -1.80
C SER A 361 -10.42 -6.30 -2.23
N PHE A 362 -9.95 -5.68 -3.32
CA PHE A 362 -10.57 -4.48 -3.87
C PHE A 362 -12.03 -4.69 -4.31
N ILE A 363 -12.32 -5.77 -5.05
CA ILE A 363 -13.70 -6.10 -5.45
C ILE A 363 -14.60 -6.30 -4.22
N SER A 364 -14.07 -6.93 -3.17
CA SER A 364 -14.80 -7.09 -1.91
C SER A 364 -15.03 -5.73 -1.22
N ALA A 365 -14.05 -4.83 -1.25
CA ALA A 365 -14.16 -3.47 -0.71
C ALA A 365 -15.25 -2.67 -1.42
N LEU A 366 -15.32 -2.75 -2.76
CA LEU A 366 -16.37 -2.10 -3.55
C LEU A 366 -17.76 -2.56 -3.12
N LYS A 367 -17.95 -3.88 -2.97
CA LYS A 367 -19.24 -4.45 -2.53
C LYS A 367 -19.63 -4.03 -1.11
N GLU A 368 -18.69 -4.08 -0.16
CA GLU A 368 -18.96 -3.74 1.25
C GLU A 368 -19.25 -2.25 1.45
N ASN A 369 -18.73 -1.39 0.59
CA ASN A 369 -19.00 0.05 0.60
C ASN A 369 -20.14 0.46 -0.34
N HIS A 370 -20.97 -0.49 -0.78
CA HIS A 370 -22.16 -0.27 -1.60
C HIS A 370 -21.89 0.42 -2.96
N TRP A 371 -20.67 0.30 -3.49
CA TRP A 371 -20.36 0.71 -4.87
C TRP A 371 -20.80 -0.31 -5.92
N LEU A 372 -21.24 -1.50 -5.49
CA LEU A 372 -21.73 -2.57 -6.36
C LEU A 372 -22.99 -3.18 -5.78
N ASP A 373 -24.00 -3.32 -6.62
CA ASP A 373 -25.18 -4.12 -6.30
C ASP A 373 -24.88 -5.61 -6.48
N SER A 374 -25.57 -6.45 -5.71
CA SER A 374 -25.54 -7.90 -5.89
C SER A 374 -26.88 -8.40 -6.40
N GLU A 375 -26.87 -9.08 -7.53
CA GLU A 375 -28.04 -9.76 -8.07
C GLU A 375 -28.35 -11.05 -7.29
N LYS A 376 -29.54 -11.60 -7.52
CA LYS A 376 -30.03 -12.82 -6.82
C LYS A 376 -29.13 -14.04 -7.05
N ASP A 377 -28.42 -14.09 -8.17
CA ASP A 377 -27.49 -15.16 -8.54
C ASP A 377 -26.05 -14.92 -8.00
N GLY A 378 -25.81 -13.80 -7.32
CA GLY A 378 -24.50 -13.41 -6.80
C GLY A 378 -23.60 -12.69 -7.81
N SER A 379 -24.10 -12.34 -9.00
CA SER A 379 -23.39 -11.46 -9.92
C SER A 379 -23.35 -10.01 -9.39
N LEU A 380 -22.32 -9.29 -9.81
CA LEU A 380 -22.06 -7.91 -9.41
C LEU A 380 -22.59 -6.97 -10.48
N LYS A 381 -23.40 -6.00 -10.07
CA LYS A 381 -24.01 -5.02 -10.96
C LYS A 381 -23.44 -3.63 -10.72
N TYR A 382 -23.18 -2.94 -11.83
CA TYR A 382 -22.73 -1.56 -11.86
C TYR A 382 -23.82 -0.61 -11.35
N SER A 383 -23.47 0.24 -10.39
CA SER A 383 -24.37 1.25 -9.81
C SER A 383 -24.00 2.68 -10.25
N GLU A 384 -24.87 3.66 -9.98
CA GLU A 384 -24.58 5.08 -10.28
C GLU A 384 -23.42 5.61 -9.43
N GLU A 385 -23.31 5.17 -8.18
CA GLU A 385 -22.20 5.49 -7.29
C GLU A 385 -20.88 4.98 -7.90
N CYS A 386 -20.89 3.78 -8.49
CA CYS A 386 -19.73 3.22 -9.18
C CYS A 386 -19.25 4.11 -10.36
N GLU A 387 -20.16 4.81 -11.04
CA GLU A 387 -19.83 5.77 -12.09
C GLU A 387 -19.11 7.00 -11.55
N ALA A 388 -19.59 7.58 -10.45
CA ALA A 388 -18.92 8.69 -9.81
C ALA A 388 -17.50 8.31 -9.35
N LEU A 389 -17.36 7.16 -8.70
CA LEU A 389 -16.06 6.63 -8.27
C LEU A 389 -15.12 6.38 -9.46
N ARG A 390 -15.65 5.81 -10.56
CA ARG A 390 -14.88 5.58 -11.78
C ARG A 390 -14.38 6.90 -12.39
N ALA A 391 -15.24 7.92 -12.48
CA ALA A 391 -14.85 9.22 -12.98
C ALA A 391 -13.71 9.84 -12.16
N ASP A 392 -13.81 9.78 -10.83
CA ASP A 392 -12.75 10.24 -9.93
C ASP A 392 -11.44 9.48 -10.13
N VAL A 393 -11.48 8.13 -10.17
CA VAL A 393 -10.29 7.31 -10.37
C VAL A 393 -9.65 7.54 -11.74
N MET A 394 -10.45 7.62 -12.80
CA MET A 394 -9.97 7.85 -14.16
C MET A 394 -9.29 9.22 -14.32
N ALA A 395 -9.76 10.23 -13.59
CA ALA A 395 -9.11 11.54 -13.57
C ALA A 395 -7.73 11.53 -12.92
N LEU A 396 -7.41 10.55 -12.06
CA LEU A 396 -6.15 10.48 -11.32
C LEU A 396 -5.05 9.65 -12.01
N ILE A 397 -5.39 8.86 -13.04
CA ILE A 397 -4.41 8.04 -13.78
C ILE A 397 -3.82 8.80 -14.97
N TRP A 398 -2.76 8.24 -15.57
CA TRP A 398 -2.13 8.87 -16.74
C TRP A 398 -3.06 8.86 -17.96
N PRO A 399 -3.11 9.95 -18.77
CA PRO A 399 -3.95 10.02 -19.96
C PRO A 399 -3.74 8.86 -20.94
N GLU A 400 -2.50 8.41 -21.11
CA GLU A 400 -2.17 7.29 -21.98
C GLU A 400 -2.78 5.97 -21.48
N MET A 401 -2.84 5.78 -20.16
CA MET A 401 -3.48 4.61 -19.54
C MET A 401 -5.00 4.67 -19.68
N MET A 402 -5.59 5.84 -19.45
CA MET A 402 -7.02 6.09 -19.62
C MET A 402 -7.47 5.76 -21.04
N GLN A 403 -6.77 6.32 -22.04
CA GLN A 403 -7.06 6.06 -23.46
C GLN A 403 -6.89 4.58 -23.82
N HIS A 404 -5.90 3.89 -23.22
CA HIS A 404 -5.76 2.45 -23.46
C HIS A 404 -6.95 1.68 -22.89
N LEU A 405 -7.35 1.95 -21.65
CA LEU A 405 -8.48 1.28 -20.98
C LEU A 405 -9.80 1.46 -21.73
N GLU A 406 -10.06 2.65 -22.26
CA GLU A 406 -11.22 2.91 -23.12
C GLU A 406 -11.20 2.04 -24.37
N ASN A 407 -10.03 1.96 -25.04
CA ASN A 407 -9.83 1.22 -26.28
C ASN A 407 -9.61 -0.29 -26.11
N VAL A 408 -9.48 -0.81 -24.88
CA VAL A 408 -9.40 -2.27 -24.65
C VAL A 408 -10.70 -2.89 -25.11
N THR A 409 -10.68 -3.53 -26.29
CA THR A 409 -11.72 -4.46 -26.71
C THR A 409 -11.56 -5.72 -25.85
N LEU A 410 -12.49 -5.93 -24.92
CA LEU A 410 -12.64 -7.22 -24.26
C LEU A 410 -13.08 -8.19 -25.36
N ASN A 411 -12.15 -9.02 -25.83
CA ASN A 411 -12.53 -10.09 -26.75
C ASN A 411 -13.43 -11.04 -25.95
N ALA A 412 -14.74 -10.99 -26.23
CA ALA A 412 -15.70 -11.93 -25.69
C ALA A 412 -15.15 -13.34 -25.95
N SER A 413 -14.73 -13.99 -24.88
CA SER A 413 -14.29 -15.38 -24.96
C SER A 413 -15.56 -16.21 -25.12
N ASN A 414 -15.83 -16.65 -26.36
CA ASN A 414 -16.84 -17.68 -26.66
C ASN A 414 -16.60 -18.95 -25.83
#